data_AF-A0A9E4MPH2-F1
#
_entry.id   AF-A0A9E4MPH2-F1
#
_cell.length_a   1.000
_cell.length_b   1.000
_cell.length_c   1.000
_cell.angle_alpha   90.00
_cell.angle_beta   90.00
_cell.angle_gamma   90.00
#
_symmetry.space_group_name_H-M   'P 1'
#
loop_
_entity.id
_entity.type
_entity.pdbx_description
1 polymer ?
#
loop_
_entity_poly.entity_id
_entity_poly.type
_entity_poly.pdbx_seq_one_letter_code
_entity_poly.pdbx_strand_id
1 'polypeptide(L)'
;MLGKRQEAKGIQSPLTIREKLSVLQPLALELMGRQTRQFQLEEVETLFGEHLAKLPNPPEPLEFLKRLQAVDALIANEGEGDYVFAHLSFQEYLAAVEVKETKQEHIFLEALHDPKKLSWWAETMRLYAAQNDASELVNAILQEPNLEKLLLAWDFCQEGFVGSEAKKALLTVSNQPLEILDETDRDYAISKQPFYFKLAYYLQTGQWQKADRETFNVMHGFMGGFSTEGLKNFPCADLRVIDRLWVKYSNGKFGFSVQKQIWIDVGGKLDYGEDRDAALKAFIKLSDQVEWRKDGKFIRGYRDLVWDSTLAPQAHLPSFSLGVSYKYEFWVWVGGRFGFVRVLEWNSSLASRLVDFDILSAVNDGDSLTSLFGFPLSMS
;
A
#
# COMPACT_ATOMS: atom_id res chain seq x y z
N MET A 1 -7.69 24.41 -12.80
CA MET A 1 -6.96 25.37 -11.94
C MET A 1 -6.20 26.43 -12.74
N LEU A 2 -5.80 26.18 -13.99
CA LEU A 2 -5.38 27.25 -14.90
C LEU A 2 -6.55 28.22 -15.17
N GLY A 3 -6.33 29.54 -15.09
CA GLY A 3 -7.28 30.60 -15.46
C GLY A 3 -8.04 31.29 -14.33
N LYS A 4 -8.56 30.56 -13.32
CA LYS A 4 -9.42 31.14 -12.27
C LYS A 4 -8.72 32.22 -11.42
N ARG A 5 -7.39 32.16 -11.31
CA ARG A 5 -6.59 33.14 -10.55
C ARG A 5 -6.37 34.46 -11.29
N GLN A 6 -6.45 34.46 -12.63
CA GLN A 6 -6.28 35.63 -13.49
C GLN A 6 -7.59 36.41 -13.62
N GLU A 7 -8.71 35.70 -13.78
CA GLU A 7 -10.05 36.29 -13.78
C GLU A 7 -10.36 37.01 -12.47
N ALA A 8 -9.90 36.47 -11.33
CA ALA A 8 -10.06 37.10 -10.01
C ALA A 8 -9.20 38.37 -9.80
N LYS A 9 -8.20 38.64 -10.66
CA LYS A 9 -7.29 39.80 -10.56
C LYS A 9 -7.49 40.84 -11.66
N GLY A 10 -8.45 40.65 -12.58
CA GLY A 10 -8.74 41.61 -13.66
C GLY A 10 -7.62 41.78 -14.70
N ILE A 11 -6.67 40.84 -14.77
CA ILE A 11 -5.58 40.87 -15.75
C ILE A 11 -6.05 40.13 -17.00
N GLN A 12 -6.25 40.85 -18.11
CA GLN A 12 -6.51 40.22 -19.42
C GLN A 12 -5.26 39.44 -19.85
N SER A 13 -5.37 38.11 -19.87
CA SER A 13 -4.33 37.25 -20.46
C SER A 13 -4.47 37.32 -22.00
N PRO A 14 -3.41 37.68 -22.75
CA PRO A 14 -3.47 37.73 -24.21
C PRO A 14 -3.59 36.34 -24.86
N LEU A 15 -3.28 35.27 -24.14
CA LEU A 15 -3.50 33.89 -24.56
C LEU A 15 -4.55 33.21 -23.68
N THR A 16 -5.44 32.46 -24.31
CA THR A 16 -6.43 31.58 -23.70
C THR A 16 -5.77 30.36 -23.05
N ILE A 17 -6.50 29.68 -22.17
CA ILE A 17 -6.03 28.42 -21.54
C ILE A 17 -5.71 27.38 -22.62
N ARG A 18 -6.53 27.29 -23.67
CA ARG A 18 -6.37 26.33 -24.76
C ARG A 18 -5.04 26.53 -25.50
N GLU A 19 -4.68 27.78 -25.78
CA GLU A 19 -3.43 28.14 -26.45
C GLU A 19 -2.20 27.86 -25.59
N LYS A 20 -2.31 28.04 -24.27
CA LYS A 20 -1.23 27.64 -23.34
C LYS A 20 -1.06 26.12 -23.34
N LEU A 21 -2.16 25.38 -23.29
CA LEU A 21 -2.15 23.91 -23.26
C LEU A 21 -1.57 23.30 -24.54
N SER A 22 -1.87 23.87 -25.73
CA SER A 22 -1.33 23.37 -27.00
C SER A 22 0.20 23.45 -27.15
N VAL A 23 0.88 24.13 -26.23
CA VAL A 23 2.35 24.16 -26.14
C VAL A 23 2.82 23.32 -24.95
N LEU A 24 2.14 23.46 -23.81
CA LEU A 24 2.56 22.83 -22.56
C LEU A 24 2.34 21.32 -22.51
N GLN A 25 1.31 20.79 -23.16
CA GLN A 25 1.01 19.36 -23.19
C GLN A 25 2.08 18.57 -23.99
N PRO A 26 2.44 18.96 -25.24
CA PRO A 26 3.55 18.34 -25.96
C PRO A 26 4.90 18.44 -25.22
N LEU A 27 5.18 19.60 -24.62
CA LEU A 27 6.40 19.80 -23.82
C LEU A 27 6.48 18.82 -22.65
N ALA A 28 5.38 18.68 -21.91
CA ALA A 28 5.33 17.77 -20.78
C ALA A 28 5.54 16.30 -21.22
N LEU A 29 4.90 15.88 -22.32
CA LEU A 29 5.08 14.53 -22.88
C LEU A 29 6.53 14.27 -23.28
N GLU A 30 7.17 15.22 -23.97
CA GLU A 30 8.58 15.10 -24.38
C GLU A 30 9.54 15.02 -23.18
N LEU A 31 9.32 15.81 -22.13
CA LEU A 31 10.11 15.73 -20.90
C LEU A 31 9.93 14.40 -20.17
N MET A 32 8.69 13.90 -20.12
CA MET A 32 8.41 12.59 -19.56
C MET A 32 9.10 11.48 -20.36
N GLY A 33 9.10 11.57 -21.70
CA GLY A 33 9.80 10.63 -22.58
C GLY A 33 11.31 10.58 -22.34
N ARG A 34 11.92 11.73 -22.08
CA ARG A 34 13.35 11.88 -21.74
C ARG A 34 13.68 11.60 -20.26
N GLN A 35 12.67 11.30 -19.44
CA GLN A 35 12.80 11.09 -17.99
C GLN A 35 13.47 12.25 -17.26
N THR A 36 13.14 13.48 -17.68
CA THR A 36 13.69 14.71 -17.11
C THR A 36 12.58 15.68 -16.70
N ARG A 37 12.94 16.64 -15.85
CA ARG A 37 12.09 17.78 -15.45
C ARG A 37 12.58 19.09 -16.04
N GLN A 38 13.81 19.08 -16.55
CA GLN A 38 14.53 20.27 -16.97
C GLN A 38 14.52 20.40 -18.48
N PHE A 39 14.40 21.64 -18.95
CA PHE A 39 14.56 22.02 -20.33
C PHE A 39 15.14 23.42 -20.47
N GLN A 40 15.73 23.68 -21.63
CA GLN A 40 16.39 24.92 -21.99
C GLN A 40 15.56 25.70 -23.02
N LEU A 41 15.87 26.99 -23.20
CA LEU A 41 15.14 27.86 -24.13
C LEU A 41 15.24 27.38 -25.59
N GLU A 42 16.42 26.92 -26.00
CA GLU A 42 16.69 26.44 -27.36
C GLU A 42 15.84 25.21 -27.71
N GLU A 43 15.49 24.41 -26.70
CA GLU A 43 14.61 23.25 -26.86
C GLU A 43 13.17 23.68 -27.07
N VAL A 44 12.73 24.79 -26.44
CA VAL A 44 11.40 25.36 -26.67
C VAL A 44 11.28 25.89 -28.11
N GLU A 45 12.33 26.54 -28.60
CA GLU A 45 12.43 26.99 -29.99
C GLU A 45 12.39 25.83 -30.98
N THR A 46 13.24 24.82 -30.75
CA THR A 46 13.43 23.71 -31.69
C THR A 46 12.22 22.76 -31.74
N LEU A 47 11.64 22.43 -30.58
CA LEU A 47 10.57 21.45 -30.49
C LEU A 47 9.18 22.09 -30.71
N PHE A 48 9.01 23.36 -30.34
CA PHE A 48 7.69 23.98 -30.27
C PHE A 48 7.57 25.30 -31.02
N GLY A 49 8.60 25.73 -31.78
CA GLY A 49 8.50 26.87 -32.68
C GLY A 49 7.30 26.76 -33.63
N GLU A 50 7.00 25.57 -34.15
CA GLU A 50 5.80 25.34 -34.98
C GLU A 50 4.48 25.46 -34.20
N HIS A 51 4.46 25.08 -32.93
CA HIS A 51 3.27 25.17 -32.08
C HIS A 51 3.01 26.62 -31.65
N LEU A 52 4.07 27.35 -31.31
CA LEU A 52 4.03 28.79 -31.03
C LEU A 52 3.61 29.59 -32.26
N ALA A 53 4.11 29.25 -33.45
CA ALA A 53 3.76 29.91 -34.71
C ALA A 53 2.27 29.78 -35.08
N LYS A 54 1.59 28.74 -34.57
CA LYS A 54 0.15 28.53 -34.78
C LYS A 54 -0.73 29.37 -33.84
N LEU A 55 -0.16 30.06 -32.86
CA LEU A 55 -0.90 30.91 -31.93
C LEU A 55 -1.28 32.26 -32.58
N PRO A 56 -2.43 32.84 -32.23
CA PRO A 56 -2.76 34.21 -32.61
C PRO A 56 -1.75 35.19 -32.01
N ASN A 57 -1.09 35.99 -32.86
CA ASN A 57 0.05 36.84 -32.48
C ASN A 57 1.15 36.03 -31.76
N PRO A 58 1.89 35.19 -32.51
CA PRO A 58 2.81 34.22 -31.94
C PRO A 58 3.88 34.94 -31.09
N PRO A 59 3.95 34.66 -29.78
CA PRO A 59 4.95 35.28 -28.92
C PRO A 59 6.34 34.71 -29.22
N GLU A 60 7.37 35.52 -29.00
CA GLU A 60 8.75 35.01 -28.95
C GLU A 60 8.88 33.97 -27.82
N PRO A 61 9.58 32.84 -28.03
CA PRO A 61 9.68 31.75 -27.06
C PRO A 61 10.13 32.17 -25.65
N LEU A 62 11.13 33.06 -25.57
CA LEU A 62 11.58 33.61 -24.29
C LEU A 62 10.51 34.47 -23.61
N GLU A 63 9.71 35.21 -24.38
CA GLU A 63 8.62 36.00 -23.84
C GLU A 63 7.49 35.10 -23.31
N PHE A 64 7.19 34.02 -24.04
CA PHE A 64 6.23 33.01 -23.61
C PHE A 64 6.63 32.37 -22.27
N LEU A 65 7.89 31.93 -22.12
CA LEU A 65 8.38 31.35 -20.86
C LEU A 65 8.34 32.34 -19.70
N LYS A 66 8.79 33.58 -19.92
CA LYS A 66 8.74 34.64 -18.90
C LYS A 66 7.31 34.91 -18.43
N ARG A 67 6.32 34.82 -19.32
CA ARG A 67 4.90 34.97 -18.95
C ARG A 67 4.40 33.78 -18.11
N LEU A 68 4.72 32.55 -18.50
CA LEU A 68 4.35 31.35 -17.74
C LEU A 68 4.98 31.33 -16.33
N GLN A 69 6.16 31.93 -16.18
CA GLN A 69 6.82 32.14 -14.89
C GLN A 69 6.16 33.25 -14.07
N ALA A 70 6.00 34.45 -14.64
CA ALA A 70 5.59 35.63 -13.90
C ALA A 70 4.08 35.68 -13.58
N VAL A 71 3.24 35.12 -14.45
CA VAL A 71 1.78 35.29 -14.39
C VAL A 71 1.05 34.01 -14.01
N ASP A 72 1.45 32.87 -14.58
CA ASP A 72 0.78 31.60 -14.36
C ASP A 72 1.42 30.73 -13.25
N ALA A 73 2.68 31.02 -12.89
CA ALA A 73 3.49 30.23 -11.96
C ALA A 73 3.51 28.73 -12.34
N LEU A 74 3.46 28.43 -13.65
CA LEU A 74 3.47 27.06 -14.17
C LEU A 74 4.90 26.57 -14.44
N ILE A 75 5.82 27.50 -14.68
CA ILE A 75 7.23 27.24 -14.94
C ILE A 75 8.07 28.00 -13.91
N ALA A 76 9.12 27.37 -13.41
CA ALA A 76 10.16 27.98 -12.58
C ALA A 76 11.49 27.96 -13.33
N ASN A 77 12.40 28.86 -12.94
CA ASN A 77 13.78 28.88 -13.43
C ASN A 77 14.67 28.30 -12.32
N GLU A 78 15.49 27.30 -12.65
CA GLU A 78 16.37 26.62 -11.69
C GLU A 78 17.84 27.10 -11.75
N GLY A 79 18.13 28.18 -12.50
CA GLY A 79 19.47 28.72 -12.71
C GLY A 79 20.00 28.43 -14.13
N GLU A 80 21.05 29.15 -14.56
CA GLU A 80 21.81 28.94 -15.82
C GLU A 80 21.00 28.67 -17.11
N GLY A 81 19.76 29.17 -17.23
CA GLY A 81 18.91 28.97 -18.41
C GLY A 81 17.97 27.76 -18.33
N ASP A 82 18.08 26.95 -17.28
CA ASP A 82 17.19 25.81 -17.03
C ASP A 82 15.81 26.27 -16.56
N TYR A 83 14.80 25.67 -17.17
CA TYR A 83 13.39 25.78 -16.82
C TYR A 83 12.83 24.44 -16.37
N VAL A 84 11.89 24.49 -15.44
CA VAL A 84 11.15 23.32 -14.96
C VAL A 84 9.67 23.64 -14.84
N PHE A 85 8.80 22.64 -14.93
CA PHE A 85 7.44 22.79 -14.41
C PHE A 85 7.50 23.03 -12.90
N ALA A 86 6.63 23.92 -12.40
CA ALA A 86 6.59 24.30 -10.98
C ALA A 86 6.44 23.09 -10.04
N HIS A 87 5.72 22.05 -10.49
CA HIS A 87 5.67 20.75 -9.84
C HIS A 87 5.67 19.62 -10.87
N LEU A 88 6.26 18.48 -10.53
CA LEU A 88 6.26 17.28 -11.38
C LEU A 88 4.83 16.81 -11.69
N SER A 89 3.90 16.92 -10.73
CA SER A 89 2.50 16.56 -10.94
C SER A 89 1.81 17.36 -12.05
N PHE A 90 2.24 18.59 -12.33
CA PHE A 90 1.75 19.35 -13.48
C PHE A 90 2.28 18.78 -14.79
N GLN A 91 3.57 18.42 -14.84
CA GLN A 91 4.17 17.75 -15.99
C GLN A 91 3.48 16.40 -16.25
N GLU A 92 3.29 15.58 -15.22
CA GLU A 92 2.61 14.28 -15.32
C GLU A 92 1.17 14.43 -15.81
N TYR A 93 0.41 15.39 -15.27
CA TYR A 93 -0.96 15.65 -15.71
C TYR A 93 -1.03 16.09 -17.17
N LEU A 94 -0.19 17.05 -17.57
CA LEU A 94 -0.17 17.56 -18.94
C LEU A 94 0.24 16.49 -19.94
N ALA A 95 1.23 15.66 -19.60
CA ALA A 95 1.64 14.51 -20.40
C ALA A 95 0.50 13.48 -20.52
N ALA A 96 -0.22 13.18 -19.44
CA ALA A 96 -1.38 12.28 -19.48
C ALA A 96 -2.46 12.78 -20.44
N VAL A 97 -2.74 14.09 -20.43
CA VAL A 97 -3.73 14.70 -21.33
C VAL A 97 -3.23 14.64 -22.78
N GLU A 98 -1.95 14.94 -23.03
CA GLU A 98 -1.36 14.85 -24.37
C GLU A 98 -1.46 13.43 -24.95
N VAL A 99 -1.08 12.42 -24.17
CA VAL A 99 -1.16 11.01 -24.60
C VAL A 99 -2.58 10.63 -24.99
N LYS A 100 -3.56 11.06 -24.19
CA LYS A 100 -4.99 10.85 -24.48
C LYS A 100 -5.45 11.55 -25.76
N GLU A 101 -5.12 12.84 -25.92
CA GLU A 101 -5.60 13.64 -27.05
C GLU A 101 -4.95 13.20 -28.37
N THR A 102 -3.70 12.74 -28.31
CA THR A 102 -2.91 12.29 -29.47
C THR A 102 -2.95 10.77 -29.70
N LYS A 103 -3.58 10.00 -28.80
CA LYS A 103 -3.70 8.53 -28.85
C LYS A 103 -2.34 7.83 -28.91
N GLN A 104 -1.45 8.22 -27.99
CA GLN A 104 -0.09 7.68 -27.87
C GLN A 104 0.07 6.67 -26.74
N GLU A 105 -0.96 5.87 -26.46
CA GLU A 105 -0.98 4.88 -25.36
C GLU A 105 0.15 3.85 -25.44
N HIS A 106 0.70 3.61 -26.63
CA HIS A 106 1.86 2.74 -26.84
C HIS A 106 3.05 3.09 -25.92
N ILE A 107 3.24 4.37 -25.58
CA ILE A 107 4.30 4.82 -24.65
C ILE A 107 4.11 4.17 -23.26
N PHE A 108 2.86 4.08 -22.79
CA PHE A 108 2.55 3.42 -21.53
C PHE A 108 2.77 1.91 -21.63
N LEU A 109 2.35 1.29 -22.74
CA LEU A 109 2.56 -0.14 -22.96
C LEU A 109 4.04 -0.51 -22.94
N GLU A 110 4.89 0.28 -23.59
CA GLU A 110 6.35 0.10 -23.54
C GLU A 110 6.90 0.29 -22.13
N ALA A 111 6.42 1.30 -21.40
CA ALA A 111 6.86 1.58 -20.03
C ALA A 111 6.51 0.45 -19.05
N LEU A 112 5.44 -0.33 -19.29
CA LEU A 112 5.09 -1.50 -18.47
C LEU A 112 6.15 -2.60 -18.49
N HIS A 113 7.04 -2.66 -19.49
CA HIS A 113 8.07 -3.68 -19.61
C HIS A 113 9.42 -3.31 -18.97
N ASP A 114 9.60 -2.04 -18.57
CA ASP A 114 10.84 -1.55 -17.94
C ASP A 114 10.53 -1.02 -16.52
N PRO A 115 11.10 -1.61 -15.44
CA PRO A 115 10.80 -1.18 -14.07
C PRO A 115 11.10 0.29 -13.76
N LYS A 116 12.14 0.87 -14.37
CA LYS A 116 12.49 2.29 -14.17
C LYS A 116 11.49 3.19 -14.89
N LYS A 117 11.10 2.82 -16.12
CA LYS A 117 10.07 3.56 -16.85
C LYS A 117 8.71 3.42 -16.18
N LEU A 118 8.34 2.23 -15.72
CA LEU A 118 7.10 1.99 -14.97
C LEU A 118 7.02 2.92 -13.77
N SER A 119 8.06 2.97 -12.92
CA SER A 119 8.07 3.84 -11.75
C SER A 119 7.98 5.32 -12.12
N TRP A 120 8.58 5.76 -13.22
CA TRP A 120 8.54 7.14 -13.69
C TRP A 120 7.18 7.54 -14.27
N TRP A 121 6.54 6.62 -15.01
CA TRP A 121 5.28 6.87 -15.69
C TRP A 121 4.03 6.52 -14.87
N ALA A 122 4.17 5.83 -13.74
CA ALA A 122 3.04 5.31 -12.96
C ALA A 122 1.99 6.39 -12.63
N GLU A 123 2.42 7.58 -12.18
CA GLU A 123 1.48 8.65 -11.84
C GLU A 123 0.80 9.24 -13.09
N THR A 124 1.54 9.36 -14.19
CA THR A 124 0.97 9.80 -15.47
C THR A 124 -0.05 8.80 -16.01
N MET A 125 0.19 7.48 -15.84
CA MET A 125 -0.78 6.45 -16.18
C MET A 125 -2.04 6.52 -15.30
N ARG A 126 -1.92 6.80 -13.99
CA ARG A 126 -3.08 7.02 -13.11
C ARG A 126 -3.89 8.24 -13.55
N LEU A 127 -3.20 9.34 -13.82
CA LEU A 127 -3.83 10.57 -14.31
C LEU A 127 -4.47 10.35 -15.69
N TYR A 128 -3.90 9.51 -16.55
CA TYR A 128 -4.54 9.11 -17.81
C TYR A 128 -5.79 8.26 -17.57
N ALA A 129 -5.71 7.25 -16.69
CA ALA A 129 -6.84 6.37 -16.36
C ALA A 129 -8.03 7.12 -15.77
N ALA A 130 -7.80 8.19 -15.00
CA ALA A 130 -8.85 9.04 -14.45
C ALA A 130 -9.70 9.76 -15.51
N GLN A 131 -9.20 9.88 -16.74
CA GLN A 131 -9.83 10.65 -17.82
C GLN A 131 -10.04 9.84 -19.10
N ASN A 132 -9.64 8.57 -19.16
CA ASN A 132 -9.82 7.69 -20.31
C ASN A 132 -10.12 6.24 -19.90
N ASP A 133 -10.56 5.41 -20.85
CA ASP A 133 -10.70 3.97 -20.63
C ASP A 133 -9.32 3.32 -20.51
N ALA A 134 -9.01 2.76 -19.33
CA ALA A 134 -7.73 2.10 -19.05
C ALA A 134 -7.75 0.58 -19.28
N SER A 135 -8.79 0.03 -19.92
CA SER A 135 -8.93 -1.41 -20.15
C SER A 135 -7.73 -2.04 -20.86
N GLU A 136 -7.16 -1.36 -21.86
CA GLU A 136 -6.00 -1.83 -22.60
C GLU A 136 -4.75 -1.92 -21.70
N LEU A 137 -4.51 -0.92 -20.86
CA LEU A 137 -3.40 -0.92 -19.89
C LEU A 137 -3.57 -2.06 -18.87
N VAL A 138 -4.79 -2.27 -18.38
CA VAL A 138 -5.09 -3.40 -17.47
C VAL A 138 -4.84 -4.74 -18.17
N ASN A 139 -5.31 -4.91 -19.41
CA ASN A 139 -5.09 -6.14 -20.16
C ASN A 139 -3.59 -6.41 -20.43
N ALA A 140 -2.81 -5.37 -20.71
CA ALA A 140 -1.36 -5.47 -20.86
C ALA A 140 -0.67 -5.88 -19.55
N ILE A 141 -1.07 -5.29 -18.42
CA ILE A 141 -0.61 -5.68 -17.07
C ILE A 141 -0.89 -7.16 -16.81
N LEU A 142 -2.05 -7.66 -17.23
CA LEU A 142 -2.47 -9.05 -17.01
C LEU A 142 -1.69 -10.07 -17.86
N GLN A 143 -0.98 -9.66 -18.93
CA GLN A 143 -0.12 -10.57 -19.70
C GLN A 143 1.15 -10.95 -18.92
N GLU A 144 1.71 -10.02 -18.14
CA GLU A 144 2.92 -10.22 -17.35
C GLU A 144 2.74 -9.64 -15.95
N PRO A 145 1.86 -10.25 -15.12
CA PRO A 145 1.47 -9.68 -13.85
C PRO A 145 2.61 -9.78 -12.83
N ASN A 146 2.82 -8.68 -12.10
CA ASN A 146 3.57 -8.66 -10.85
C ASN A 146 2.85 -7.75 -9.86
N LEU A 147 3.26 -7.77 -8.59
CA LEU A 147 2.54 -7.02 -7.56
C LEU A 147 2.46 -5.51 -7.83
N GLU A 148 3.54 -4.89 -8.32
CA GLU A 148 3.57 -3.46 -8.61
C GLU A 148 2.58 -3.09 -9.73
N LYS A 149 2.61 -3.86 -10.83
CA LYS A 149 1.68 -3.70 -11.95
C LYS A 149 0.23 -3.96 -11.52
N LEU A 150 -0.03 -4.99 -10.72
CA LEU A 150 -1.37 -5.30 -10.24
C LEU A 150 -1.92 -4.18 -9.33
N LEU A 151 -1.10 -3.63 -8.43
CA LEU A 151 -1.48 -2.46 -7.62
C LEU A 151 -1.82 -1.26 -8.50
N LEU A 152 -1.00 -1.00 -9.52
CA LEU A 152 -1.27 0.07 -10.48
C LEU A 152 -2.59 -0.15 -11.25
N ALA A 153 -2.89 -1.38 -11.66
CA ALA A 153 -4.18 -1.71 -12.28
C ALA A 153 -5.38 -1.52 -11.33
N TRP A 154 -5.20 -1.79 -10.04
CA TRP A 154 -6.20 -1.48 -9.01
C TRP A 154 -6.40 0.03 -8.84
N ASP A 155 -5.34 0.83 -8.93
CA ASP A 155 -5.44 2.28 -8.94
C ASP A 155 -6.26 2.75 -10.15
N PHE A 156 -6.02 2.19 -11.35
CA PHE A 156 -6.82 2.51 -12.54
C PHE A 156 -8.32 2.24 -12.35
N CYS A 157 -8.66 1.15 -11.65
CA CYS A 157 -10.05 0.78 -11.37
C CYS A 157 -10.73 1.71 -10.35
N GLN A 158 -9.96 2.37 -9.48
CA GLN A 158 -10.46 3.32 -8.49
C GLN A 158 -10.60 4.73 -9.09
N GLU A 159 -9.64 5.14 -9.92
CA GLU A 159 -9.55 6.50 -10.46
C GLU A 159 -10.45 6.74 -11.67
N GLY A 160 -10.76 5.71 -12.47
CA GLY A 160 -11.50 5.89 -13.72
C GLY A 160 -12.23 4.67 -14.25
N PHE A 161 -12.49 4.69 -15.57
CA PHE A 161 -13.22 3.63 -16.23
C PHE A 161 -12.29 2.50 -16.67
N VAL A 162 -12.66 1.28 -16.29
CA VAL A 162 -12.07 0.03 -16.80
C VAL A 162 -13.25 -0.90 -17.10
N GLY A 163 -13.24 -1.52 -18.27
CA GLY A 163 -14.28 -2.42 -18.75
C GLY A 163 -14.49 -3.62 -17.82
N SER A 164 -15.72 -4.13 -17.79
CA SER A 164 -16.13 -5.21 -16.88
C SER A 164 -15.31 -6.50 -17.05
N GLU A 165 -14.92 -6.83 -18.28
CA GLU A 165 -14.09 -8.00 -18.58
C GLU A 165 -12.67 -7.85 -17.99
N ALA A 166 -12.01 -6.72 -18.25
CA ALA A 166 -10.69 -6.42 -17.70
C ALA A 166 -10.71 -6.36 -16.16
N LYS A 167 -11.75 -5.74 -15.57
CA LYS A 167 -11.96 -5.76 -14.11
C LYS A 167 -12.09 -7.19 -13.58
N LYS A 168 -12.92 -8.02 -14.20
CA LYS A 168 -13.12 -9.41 -13.78
C LYS A 168 -11.81 -10.21 -13.86
N ALA A 169 -11.04 -10.05 -14.94
CA ALA A 169 -9.74 -10.69 -15.09
C ALA A 169 -8.73 -10.22 -14.03
N LEU A 170 -8.70 -8.92 -13.73
CA LEU A 170 -7.88 -8.37 -12.64
C LEU A 170 -8.26 -8.94 -11.28
N LEU A 171 -9.55 -9.04 -10.99
CA LEU A 171 -10.05 -9.70 -9.77
C LEU A 171 -9.59 -11.16 -9.72
N THR A 172 -9.73 -11.93 -10.80
CA THR A 172 -9.29 -13.33 -10.85
C THR A 172 -7.81 -13.47 -10.54
N VAL A 173 -6.93 -12.71 -11.22
CA VAL A 173 -5.47 -12.78 -11.00
C VAL A 173 -5.09 -12.30 -9.61
N SER A 174 -5.71 -11.22 -9.12
CA SER A 174 -5.43 -10.69 -7.77
C SER A 174 -5.91 -11.63 -6.67
N ASN A 175 -6.93 -12.44 -6.91
CA ASN A 175 -7.51 -13.33 -5.91
C ASN A 175 -6.81 -14.71 -5.84
N GLN A 176 -5.94 -15.06 -6.79
CA GLN A 176 -5.21 -16.33 -6.81
C GLN A 176 -4.46 -16.62 -5.49
N PRO A 177 -3.73 -15.67 -4.87
CA PRO A 177 -3.10 -15.89 -3.57
C PRO A 177 -4.10 -16.06 -2.39
N LEU A 178 -5.39 -15.79 -2.59
CA LEU A 178 -6.42 -15.95 -1.57
C LEU A 178 -7.14 -17.30 -1.68
N GLU A 179 -6.90 -18.09 -2.73
CA GLU A 179 -7.53 -19.41 -2.92
C GLU A 179 -7.10 -20.44 -1.88
N ILE A 180 -6.04 -20.16 -1.12
CA ILE A 180 -5.58 -20.99 0.00
C ILE A 180 -6.51 -20.92 1.23
N LEU A 181 -7.39 -19.91 1.28
CA LEU A 181 -8.38 -19.71 2.32
C LEU A 181 -9.66 -20.52 2.03
N ASP A 182 -10.46 -20.78 3.06
CA ASP A 182 -11.81 -21.31 2.85
C ASP A 182 -12.72 -20.26 2.21
N GLU A 183 -13.90 -20.69 1.74
CA GLU A 183 -14.84 -19.84 1.01
C GLU A 183 -15.24 -18.59 1.79
N THR A 184 -15.54 -18.73 3.09
CA THR A 184 -16.01 -17.61 3.93
C THR A 184 -14.94 -16.54 4.07
N ASP A 185 -13.71 -16.94 4.40
CA ASP A 185 -12.62 -15.99 4.60
C ASP A 185 -12.08 -15.43 3.28
N ARG A 186 -12.12 -16.23 2.20
CA ARG A 186 -11.77 -15.77 0.86
C ARG A 186 -12.74 -14.69 0.40
N ASP A 187 -14.04 -14.90 0.51
CA ASP A 187 -15.05 -13.92 0.09
C ASP A 187 -14.95 -12.63 0.92
N TYR A 188 -14.69 -12.77 2.23
CA TYR A 188 -14.41 -11.62 3.08
C TYR A 188 -13.16 -10.86 2.61
N ALA A 189 -12.05 -11.57 2.36
CA ALA A 189 -10.81 -10.96 1.89
C ALA A 189 -10.97 -10.25 0.54
N ILE A 190 -11.75 -10.84 -0.39
CA ILE A 190 -12.08 -10.26 -1.69
C ILE A 190 -12.90 -8.98 -1.53
N SER A 191 -13.85 -8.94 -0.58
CA SER A 191 -14.64 -7.73 -0.30
C SER A 191 -13.80 -6.54 0.21
N LYS A 192 -12.55 -6.81 0.62
CA LYS A 192 -11.58 -5.86 1.16
C LYS A 192 -10.37 -5.67 0.25
N GLN A 193 -10.46 -5.99 -1.04
CA GLN A 193 -9.38 -5.63 -1.95
C GLN A 193 -9.11 -4.11 -1.93
N PRO A 194 -7.85 -3.66 -2.05
CA PRO A 194 -6.64 -4.42 -2.36
C PRO A 194 -5.82 -4.83 -1.10
N PHE A 195 -6.42 -4.90 0.10
CA PHE A 195 -5.63 -5.07 1.34
C PHE A 195 -5.01 -6.47 1.51
N TYR A 196 -5.78 -7.53 1.24
CA TYR A 196 -5.35 -8.89 1.55
C TYR A 196 -4.53 -9.56 0.46
N PHE A 197 -4.77 -9.24 -0.82
CA PHE A 197 -4.00 -9.88 -1.89
C PHE A 197 -2.52 -9.53 -1.81
N LYS A 198 -2.18 -8.31 -1.39
CA LYS A 198 -0.79 -7.86 -1.27
C LYS A 198 -0.04 -8.64 -0.19
N LEU A 199 -0.69 -8.86 0.97
CA LEU A 199 -0.17 -9.71 2.02
C LEU A 199 -0.01 -11.15 1.53
N ALA A 200 -1.05 -11.70 0.94
CA ALA A 200 -1.07 -13.07 0.44
C ALA A 200 -0.01 -13.31 -0.66
N TYR A 201 0.19 -12.35 -1.57
CA TYR A 201 1.25 -12.40 -2.59
C TYR A 201 2.64 -12.47 -1.97
N TYR A 202 2.93 -11.64 -0.97
CA TYR A 202 4.23 -11.68 -0.29
C TYR A 202 4.46 -12.98 0.46
N LEU A 203 3.42 -13.53 1.10
CA LEU A 203 3.50 -14.82 1.79
C LEU A 203 3.72 -15.98 0.80
N GLN A 204 2.94 -16.03 -0.28
CA GLN A 204 3.05 -17.04 -1.33
C GLN A 204 4.44 -17.04 -1.98
N THR A 205 5.03 -15.87 -2.17
CA THR A 205 6.36 -15.71 -2.79
C THR A 205 7.52 -15.78 -1.79
N GLY A 206 7.25 -16.08 -0.51
CA GLY A 206 8.29 -16.20 0.52
C GLY A 206 9.00 -14.89 0.87
N GLN A 207 8.42 -13.74 0.53
CA GLN A 207 8.96 -12.42 0.85
C GLN A 207 8.55 -12.01 2.27
N TRP A 208 8.98 -12.80 3.27
CA TRP A 208 8.54 -12.72 4.67
C TRP A 208 8.66 -11.32 5.29
N GLN A 209 9.75 -10.62 5.00
CA GLN A 209 9.96 -9.25 5.47
C GLN A 209 8.94 -8.26 4.87
N LYS A 210 8.53 -8.45 3.62
CA LYS A 210 7.50 -7.60 3.00
C LYS A 210 6.11 -7.99 3.51
N ALA A 211 5.84 -9.27 3.72
CA ALA A 211 4.60 -9.77 4.29
C ALA A 211 4.37 -9.25 5.72
N ASP A 212 5.41 -9.23 6.53
CA ASP A 212 5.35 -8.73 7.90
C ASP A 212 5.10 -7.23 7.97
N ARG A 213 5.77 -6.45 7.11
CA ARG A 213 5.46 -5.03 6.94
C ARG A 213 4.03 -4.80 6.45
N GLU A 214 3.56 -5.61 5.51
CA GLU A 214 2.19 -5.49 5.00
C GLU A 214 1.16 -5.86 6.07
N THR A 215 1.44 -6.87 6.89
CA THR A 215 0.61 -7.21 8.07
C THR A 215 0.47 -6.00 8.98
N PHE A 216 1.56 -5.29 9.28
CA PHE A 216 1.52 -4.05 10.03
C PHE A 216 0.66 -2.97 9.34
N ASN A 217 0.80 -2.78 8.03
CA ASN A 217 0.03 -1.79 7.27
C ASN A 217 -1.48 -2.08 7.30
N VAL A 218 -1.87 -3.33 7.04
CA VAL A 218 -3.28 -3.78 7.07
C VAL A 218 -3.85 -3.57 8.48
N MET A 219 -3.13 -4.04 9.51
CA MET A 219 -3.60 -3.89 10.89
C MET A 219 -3.70 -2.41 11.30
N HIS A 220 -2.70 -1.60 10.97
CA HIS A 220 -2.69 -0.17 11.27
C HIS A 220 -3.83 0.57 10.56
N GLY A 221 -4.12 0.23 9.30
CA GLY A 221 -5.20 0.83 8.52
C GLY A 221 -6.57 0.67 9.19
N PHE A 222 -6.86 -0.51 9.74
CA PHE A 222 -8.13 -0.77 10.41
C PHE A 222 -8.23 -0.24 11.84
N MET A 223 -7.11 -0.07 12.55
CA MET A 223 -7.13 0.41 13.94
C MET A 223 -7.33 1.93 14.07
N GLY A 224 -7.11 2.71 13.00
CA GLY A 224 -7.15 4.18 13.07
C GLY A 224 -6.08 4.78 14.00
N GLY A 225 -5.02 4.02 14.30
CA GLY A 225 -3.93 4.35 15.23
C GLY A 225 -3.75 3.33 16.36
N PHE A 226 -2.57 3.29 17.00
CA PHE A 226 -2.24 2.36 18.09
C PHE A 226 -2.85 2.75 19.45
N SER A 227 -4.16 2.98 19.49
CA SER A 227 -4.87 3.15 20.77
C SER A 227 -5.20 1.78 21.37
N THR A 228 -5.18 1.66 22.70
CA THR A 228 -5.62 0.44 23.40
C THR A 228 -7.05 0.04 23.01
N GLU A 229 -7.88 1.02 22.68
CA GLU A 229 -9.25 0.83 22.20
C GLU A 229 -9.29 0.26 20.78
N GLY A 230 -8.49 0.79 19.85
CA GLY A 230 -8.36 0.26 18.49
C GLY A 230 -7.81 -1.17 18.48
N LEU A 231 -6.93 -1.51 19.43
CA LEU A 231 -6.43 -2.88 19.59
C LEU A 231 -7.52 -3.86 20.08
N LYS A 232 -8.34 -3.45 21.06
CA LYS A 232 -9.46 -4.26 21.55
C LYS A 232 -10.54 -4.44 20.49
N ASN A 233 -10.81 -3.39 19.72
CA ASN A 233 -11.87 -3.34 18.72
C ASN A 233 -11.42 -3.72 17.30
N PHE A 234 -10.16 -4.11 17.10
CA PHE A 234 -9.68 -4.54 15.78
C PHE A 234 -10.60 -5.64 15.27
N PRO A 235 -11.05 -5.69 14.00
CA PRO A 235 -12.12 -6.61 13.67
C PRO A 235 -11.65 -8.07 13.64
N CYS A 236 -12.50 -8.95 14.16
CA CYS A 236 -12.18 -10.37 14.29
C CYS A 236 -11.98 -11.06 12.92
N ALA A 237 -12.81 -10.75 11.93
CA ALA A 237 -12.67 -11.31 10.58
C ALA A 237 -11.32 -10.94 9.93
N ASP A 238 -10.86 -9.70 10.10
CA ASP A 238 -9.56 -9.26 9.61
C ASP A 238 -8.40 -10.03 10.28
N LEU A 239 -8.43 -10.20 11.61
CA LEU A 239 -7.42 -10.97 12.35
C LEU A 239 -7.33 -12.42 11.87
N ARG A 240 -8.50 -13.04 11.63
CA ARG A 240 -8.62 -14.42 11.18
C ARG A 240 -8.02 -14.62 9.79
N VAL A 241 -8.33 -13.74 8.85
CA VAL A 241 -7.79 -13.80 7.48
C VAL A 241 -6.26 -13.65 7.50
N ILE A 242 -5.74 -12.66 8.25
CA ILE A 242 -4.29 -12.46 8.39
C ILE A 242 -3.63 -13.72 8.94
N ASP A 243 -4.15 -14.26 10.04
CA ASP A 243 -3.59 -15.45 10.68
C ASP A 243 -3.59 -16.67 9.74
N ARG A 244 -4.72 -16.94 9.08
CA ARG A 244 -4.85 -18.08 8.17
C ARG A 244 -3.91 -17.98 6.98
N LEU A 245 -3.72 -16.78 6.41
CA LEU A 245 -2.71 -16.57 5.35
C LEU A 245 -1.31 -16.92 5.85
N TRP A 246 -0.91 -16.42 7.03
CA TRP A 246 0.39 -16.72 7.63
C TRP A 246 0.57 -18.22 7.88
N VAL A 247 -0.40 -18.86 8.52
CA VAL A 247 -0.37 -20.30 8.85
C VAL A 247 -0.29 -21.14 7.58
N LYS A 248 -1.15 -20.89 6.60
CA LYS A 248 -1.20 -21.71 5.38
C LYS A 248 0.07 -21.59 4.54
N TYR A 249 0.57 -20.38 4.30
CA TYR A 249 1.76 -20.18 3.47
C TYR A 249 3.08 -20.53 4.16
N SER A 250 3.10 -20.57 5.49
CA SER A 250 4.26 -21.02 6.26
C SER A 250 4.21 -22.50 6.65
N ASN A 251 3.21 -23.26 6.16
CA ASN A 251 2.97 -24.65 6.54
C ASN A 251 2.88 -24.85 8.07
N GLY A 252 2.12 -23.98 8.74
CA GLY A 252 1.89 -23.99 10.18
C GLY A 252 3.03 -23.42 11.02
N LYS A 253 4.10 -22.90 10.41
CA LYS A 253 5.28 -22.42 11.13
C LYS A 253 5.08 -21.04 11.76
N PHE A 254 4.39 -20.16 11.07
CA PHE A 254 4.17 -18.75 11.44
C PHE A 254 2.68 -18.44 11.55
N GLY A 255 2.35 -17.44 12.35
CA GLY A 255 0.96 -17.06 12.60
C GLY A 255 0.73 -16.61 14.04
N PHE A 256 -0.29 -15.79 14.22
CA PHE A 256 -0.75 -15.33 15.51
C PHE A 256 -1.35 -16.45 16.36
N SER A 257 -2.03 -17.42 15.74
CA SER A 257 -2.50 -18.64 16.40
C SER A 257 -1.35 -19.52 16.88
N VAL A 258 -0.26 -19.60 16.11
CA VAL A 258 0.96 -20.31 16.51
C VAL A 258 1.60 -19.61 17.72
N GLN A 259 1.68 -18.27 17.72
CA GLN A 259 2.16 -17.49 18.86
C GLN A 259 1.26 -17.64 20.09
N LYS A 260 -0.06 -17.66 19.90
CA LYS A 260 -1.05 -17.89 20.97
C LYS A 260 -0.83 -19.23 21.65
N GLN A 261 -0.61 -20.30 20.89
CA GLN A 261 -0.39 -21.61 21.50
C GLN A 261 0.83 -21.57 22.42
N ILE A 262 1.93 -20.99 21.96
CA ILE A 262 3.13 -20.82 22.77
C ILE A 262 2.86 -19.94 24.00
N TRP A 263 2.12 -18.84 23.86
CA TRP A 263 1.72 -17.98 24.97
C TRP A 263 1.01 -18.76 26.08
N ILE A 264 0.06 -19.62 25.72
CA ILE A 264 -0.68 -20.47 26.67
C ILE A 264 0.27 -21.47 27.33
N ASP A 265 1.11 -22.14 26.54
CA ASP A 265 2.03 -23.18 27.01
C ASP A 265 3.06 -22.64 28.04
N VAL A 266 3.46 -21.37 27.91
CA VAL A 266 4.38 -20.72 28.85
C VAL A 266 3.69 -20.14 30.11
N GLY A 267 2.37 -20.31 30.22
CA GLY A 267 1.54 -19.89 31.34
C GLY A 267 0.90 -18.51 31.18
N GLY A 268 0.83 -18.00 29.95
CA GLY A 268 0.11 -16.78 29.62
C GLY A 268 -1.39 -16.93 29.78
N LYS A 269 -2.03 -15.88 30.31
CA LYS A 269 -3.48 -15.83 30.52
C LYS A 269 -4.18 -15.11 29.37
N LEU A 270 -5.42 -15.51 29.11
CA LEU A 270 -6.31 -14.92 28.10
C LEU A 270 -7.24 -13.89 28.75
N ASP A 271 -6.69 -13.05 29.61
CA ASP A 271 -7.38 -12.09 30.48
C ASP A 271 -7.15 -10.64 30.04
N TYR A 272 -6.80 -10.42 28.76
CA TYR A 272 -6.45 -9.10 28.23
C TYR A 272 -5.32 -8.38 29.00
N GLY A 273 -4.48 -9.12 29.73
CA GLY A 273 -3.37 -8.58 30.51
C GLY A 273 -3.81 -7.93 31.83
N GLU A 274 -4.96 -8.33 32.38
CA GLU A 274 -5.40 -7.93 33.73
C GLU A 274 -4.29 -8.16 34.78
N ASP A 275 -3.66 -9.33 34.74
CA ASP A 275 -2.46 -9.63 35.53
C ASP A 275 -1.18 -9.28 34.74
N ARG A 276 -0.79 -8.00 34.81
CA ARG A 276 0.35 -7.46 34.07
C ARG A 276 1.67 -8.16 34.38
N ASP A 277 1.87 -8.58 35.63
CA ASP A 277 3.11 -9.26 36.04
C ASP A 277 3.17 -10.68 35.49
N ALA A 278 2.04 -11.40 35.47
CA ALA A 278 1.97 -12.70 34.81
C ALA A 278 2.13 -12.57 33.29
N ALA A 279 1.47 -11.58 32.67
CA ALA A 279 1.58 -11.31 31.23
C ALA A 279 3.04 -10.99 30.85
N LEU A 280 3.75 -10.20 31.66
CA LEU A 280 5.18 -9.92 31.44
C LEU A 280 6.03 -11.18 31.50
N LYS A 281 5.83 -12.03 32.52
CA LYS A 281 6.58 -13.29 32.65
C LYS A 281 6.32 -14.24 31.47
N ALA A 282 5.07 -14.34 31.03
CA ALA A 282 4.69 -15.13 29.86
C ALA A 282 5.32 -14.56 28.58
N PHE A 283 5.27 -13.24 28.38
CA PHE A 283 5.87 -12.58 27.22
C PHE A 283 7.38 -12.80 27.13
N ILE A 284 8.09 -12.75 28.25
CA ILE A 284 9.52 -13.06 28.32
C ILE A 284 9.77 -14.50 27.84
N LYS A 285 9.04 -15.47 28.38
CA LYS A 285 9.20 -16.89 28.00
C LYS A 285 8.85 -17.14 26.54
N LEU A 286 7.76 -16.56 26.05
CA LEU A 286 7.38 -16.59 24.63
C LEU A 286 8.53 -16.04 23.78
N SER A 287 9.05 -14.86 24.14
CA SER A 287 10.13 -14.19 23.42
C SER A 287 11.44 -14.99 23.41
N ASP A 288 11.74 -15.70 24.49
CA ASP A 288 12.88 -16.62 24.55
C ASP A 288 12.65 -17.82 23.60
N GLN A 289 11.43 -18.35 23.49
CA GLN A 289 11.10 -19.49 22.62
C GLN A 289 11.04 -19.14 21.12
N VAL A 290 10.51 -17.96 20.77
CA VAL A 290 10.43 -17.50 19.38
C VAL A 290 11.65 -16.68 18.95
N GLU A 291 12.71 -16.67 19.78
CA GLU A 291 13.96 -15.95 19.57
C GLU A 291 13.84 -14.43 19.35
N TRP A 292 12.82 -13.79 19.90
CA TRP A 292 12.78 -12.34 20.03
C TRP A 292 13.65 -11.83 21.19
N ARG A 293 14.14 -12.74 22.03
CA ARG A 293 15.07 -12.46 23.12
C ARG A 293 16.20 -13.49 23.11
N LYS A 294 17.44 -12.99 23.08
CA LYS A 294 18.68 -13.79 23.07
C LYS A 294 19.59 -13.32 24.19
N ASP A 295 20.16 -14.25 24.95
CA ASP A 295 21.03 -13.97 26.10
C ASP A 295 20.43 -12.95 27.09
N GLY A 296 19.12 -13.09 27.33
CA GLY A 296 18.37 -12.21 28.23
C GLY A 296 18.06 -10.81 27.68
N LYS A 297 18.41 -10.51 26.42
CA LYS A 297 18.20 -9.21 25.77
C LYS A 297 17.25 -9.33 24.59
N PHE A 298 16.24 -8.46 24.54
CA PHE A 298 15.35 -8.36 23.39
C PHE A 298 16.13 -7.87 22.17
N ILE A 299 15.76 -8.40 21.00
CA ILE A 299 16.31 -7.94 19.72
C ILE A 299 16.03 -6.45 19.51
N ARG A 300 16.94 -5.75 18.83
CA ARG A 300 16.99 -4.28 18.79
C ARG A 300 16.10 -3.64 17.74
N GLY A 301 15.69 -4.40 16.74
CA GLY A 301 14.71 -3.96 15.79
C GLY A 301 14.59 -4.88 14.60
N TYR A 302 14.02 -4.33 13.53
CA TYR A 302 13.60 -5.08 12.35
C TYR A 302 14.74 -5.84 11.63
N ARG A 303 15.96 -5.35 11.78
CA ARG A 303 17.17 -5.95 11.19
C ARG A 303 17.63 -7.22 11.90
N ASP A 304 17.22 -7.41 13.15
CA ASP A 304 17.66 -8.53 13.99
C ASP A 304 16.71 -9.74 13.91
N LEU A 305 15.57 -9.58 13.23
CA LEU A 305 14.64 -10.68 12.95
C LEU A 305 15.23 -11.65 11.91
N VAL A 306 14.91 -12.93 12.06
CA VAL A 306 15.32 -13.99 11.15
C VAL A 306 14.26 -14.12 10.06
N TRP A 307 14.58 -13.60 8.87
CA TRP A 307 13.67 -13.59 7.71
C TRP A 307 13.74 -14.87 6.87
N ASP A 308 14.83 -15.62 6.96
CA ASP A 308 14.96 -16.90 6.30
C ASP A 308 14.05 -17.92 7.00
N SER A 309 13.01 -18.37 6.31
CA SER A 309 12.03 -19.31 6.85
C SER A 309 12.62 -20.68 7.17
N THR A 310 13.80 -21.04 6.66
CA THR A 310 14.49 -22.29 7.01
C THR A 310 15.19 -22.18 8.36
N LEU A 311 15.62 -20.98 8.75
CA LEU A 311 16.37 -20.71 9.98
C LEU A 311 15.50 -20.16 11.11
N ALA A 312 14.45 -19.40 10.79
CA ALA A 312 13.59 -18.80 11.79
C ALA A 312 12.93 -19.87 12.67
N PRO A 313 12.76 -19.65 13.99
CA PRO A 313 12.07 -20.59 14.86
C PRO A 313 10.56 -20.59 14.59
N GLN A 314 9.85 -21.56 15.18
CA GLN A 314 8.39 -21.59 15.15
C GLN A 314 7.81 -20.32 15.78
N ALA A 315 6.73 -19.80 15.18
CA ALA A 315 6.02 -18.59 15.59
C ALA A 315 6.83 -17.27 15.59
N HIS A 316 8.02 -17.26 14.99
CA HIS A 316 8.87 -16.07 14.90
C HIS A 316 8.19 -14.86 14.23
N LEU A 317 7.31 -15.14 13.26
CA LEU A 317 6.57 -14.17 12.48
C LEU A 317 5.05 -14.42 12.59
N PRO A 318 4.20 -13.38 12.41
CA PRO A 318 4.57 -11.97 12.23
C PRO A 318 5.14 -11.31 13.50
N SER A 319 6.01 -10.32 13.34
CA SER A 319 6.72 -9.59 14.39
C SER A 319 5.86 -8.53 15.08
N PHE A 320 4.62 -8.33 14.65
CA PHE A 320 3.71 -7.33 15.21
C PHE A 320 3.56 -7.47 16.73
N SER A 321 3.46 -8.71 17.22
CA SER A 321 3.35 -9.03 18.66
C SER A 321 4.60 -8.65 19.48
N LEU A 322 5.75 -8.42 18.84
CA LEU A 322 6.97 -7.89 19.47
C LEU A 322 6.93 -6.37 19.64
N GLY A 323 6.08 -5.66 18.89
CA GLY A 323 5.92 -4.20 18.97
C GLY A 323 7.04 -3.38 18.30
N VAL A 324 7.71 -3.93 17.28
CA VAL A 324 8.80 -3.26 16.55
C VAL A 324 8.26 -2.19 15.59
N SER A 325 8.84 -0.99 15.61
CA SER A 325 8.51 0.11 14.67
C SER A 325 9.43 0.11 13.44
N TYR A 326 8.86 0.38 12.27
CA TYR A 326 9.52 0.31 10.96
C TYR A 326 10.06 1.66 10.46
N LYS A 327 9.66 2.78 11.08
CA LYS A 327 9.92 4.14 10.58
C LYS A 327 11.13 4.83 11.21
N TYR A 328 11.72 4.26 12.26
CA TYR A 328 12.87 4.84 12.97
C TYR A 328 13.82 3.71 13.34
N GLU A 329 15.10 3.82 12.98
CA GLU A 329 16.17 2.87 13.37
C GLU A 329 16.41 2.74 14.87
N PHE A 330 15.59 3.38 15.71
CA PHE A 330 15.57 3.21 17.14
C PHE A 330 14.11 3.21 17.57
N TRP A 331 13.65 2.06 18.05
CA TRP A 331 12.89 1.83 19.29
C TRP A 331 12.57 0.33 19.31
N VAL A 332 13.43 -0.49 19.93
CA VAL A 332 12.81 -1.47 20.84
C VAL A 332 12.09 -0.61 21.86
N TRP A 333 10.87 -0.95 22.23
CA TRP A 333 10.24 -0.36 23.40
C TRP A 333 11.01 -0.77 24.67
N VAL A 334 12.19 -0.17 24.90
CA VAL A 334 12.98 -0.26 26.12
C VAL A 334 13.18 1.17 26.58
N GLY A 335 12.28 1.65 27.46
CA GLY A 335 12.48 2.92 28.14
C GLY A 335 11.26 3.58 28.77
N GLY A 336 10.03 3.14 28.49
CA GLY A 336 8.82 3.75 29.06
C GLY A 336 7.78 2.71 29.49
N ARG A 337 7.31 2.82 30.75
CA ARG A 337 6.30 1.96 31.36
C ARG A 337 4.99 1.86 30.55
N PHE A 338 4.69 2.82 29.67
CA PHE A 338 3.42 2.92 28.95
C PHE A 338 3.28 2.07 27.68
N GLY A 339 4.30 1.91 26.83
CA GLY A 339 4.15 1.09 25.62
C GLY A 339 4.49 -0.38 25.81
N PHE A 340 5.31 -0.70 26.81
CA PHE A 340 5.50 -2.09 27.22
C PHE A 340 4.19 -2.71 27.73
N VAL A 341 3.40 -1.94 28.48
CA VAL A 341 2.04 -2.32 28.88
C VAL A 341 1.13 -2.60 27.68
N ARG A 342 1.23 -1.83 26.59
CA ARG A 342 0.43 -2.07 25.38
C ARG A 342 0.80 -3.34 24.63
N VAL A 343 2.09 -3.71 24.60
CA VAL A 343 2.53 -4.98 24.01
C VAL A 343 1.98 -6.17 24.80
N LEU A 344 1.96 -6.10 26.13
CA LEU A 344 1.40 -7.15 26.98
C LEU A 344 -0.12 -7.24 26.84
N GLU A 345 -0.82 -6.11 26.88
CA GLU A 345 -2.26 -6.03 26.64
C GLU A 345 -2.61 -6.55 25.23
N TRP A 346 -1.75 -6.28 24.23
CA TRP A 346 -1.90 -6.80 22.88
C TRP A 346 -1.74 -8.30 22.77
N ASN A 347 -0.65 -8.87 23.29
CA ASN A 347 -0.39 -10.32 23.21
C ASN A 347 -1.50 -11.11 23.90
N SER A 348 -1.95 -10.64 25.07
CA SER A 348 -3.07 -11.26 25.77
C SER A 348 -4.39 -11.06 25.00
N SER A 349 -4.70 -9.85 24.50
CA SER A 349 -5.89 -9.57 23.69
C SER A 349 -5.96 -10.42 22.42
N LEU A 350 -4.87 -10.49 21.66
CA LEU A 350 -4.76 -11.27 20.44
C LEU A 350 -4.92 -12.76 20.72
N ALA A 351 -4.29 -13.27 21.79
CA ALA A 351 -4.47 -14.64 22.22
C ALA A 351 -5.91 -14.95 22.65
N SER A 352 -6.58 -14.05 23.38
CA SER A 352 -7.98 -14.20 23.80
C SER A 352 -8.92 -14.21 22.61
N ARG A 353 -8.78 -13.26 21.69
CA ARG A 353 -9.69 -13.08 20.56
C ARG A 353 -9.55 -14.15 19.50
N LEU A 354 -8.40 -14.82 19.48
CA LEU A 354 -8.20 -16.01 18.66
C LEU A 354 -8.93 -17.25 19.22
N VAL A 355 -9.40 -17.26 20.48
CA VAL A 355 -10.25 -18.35 21.03
C VAL A 355 -11.67 -18.29 20.49
N ASP A 356 -12.20 -17.08 20.34
CA ASP A 356 -13.55 -16.90 19.80
C ASP A 356 -13.69 -17.48 18.39
N PHE A 357 -12.59 -17.57 17.62
CA PHE A 357 -12.59 -18.20 16.29
C PHE A 357 -12.65 -19.72 16.34
N ASP A 358 -11.91 -20.37 17.24
CA ASP A 358 -11.90 -21.82 17.35
C ASP A 358 -13.31 -22.33 17.72
N ILE A 359 -14.04 -21.55 18.54
CA ILE A 359 -15.43 -21.80 18.92
C ILE A 359 -16.38 -21.55 17.74
N LEU A 360 -16.22 -20.44 17.01
CA LEU A 360 -17.08 -20.13 15.84
C LEU A 360 -16.87 -21.08 14.66
N SER A 361 -15.65 -21.57 14.42
CA SER A 361 -15.40 -22.62 13.42
C SER A 361 -16.01 -23.95 13.84
N ALA A 362 -15.89 -24.33 15.11
CA ALA A 362 -16.52 -25.56 15.64
C ALA A 362 -18.05 -25.51 15.58
N VAL A 363 -18.65 -24.32 15.76
CA VAL A 363 -20.11 -24.11 15.61
C VAL A 363 -20.56 -24.20 14.15
N ASN A 364 -19.74 -23.79 13.19
CA ASN A 364 -20.04 -23.93 11.75
C ASN A 364 -19.84 -25.36 11.23
N ASP A 365 -18.95 -26.15 11.84
CA ASP A 365 -18.68 -27.55 11.48
C ASP A 365 -19.61 -28.57 12.16
N GLY A 366 -20.69 -28.11 12.82
CA GLY A 366 -21.82 -28.97 13.20
C GLY A 366 -21.61 -29.86 14.42
N ASP A 367 -20.66 -29.55 15.30
CA ASP A 367 -20.53 -30.26 16.58
C ASP A 367 -21.32 -29.59 17.71
N SER A 368 -22.25 -30.37 18.28
CA SER A 368 -23.17 -30.02 19.36
C SER A 368 -22.44 -29.42 20.58
N LEU A 369 -22.93 -28.24 21.03
CA LEU A 369 -22.47 -27.42 22.17
C LEU A 369 -22.47 -28.10 23.57
N THR A 370 -22.65 -29.42 23.67
CA THR A 370 -22.79 -30.12 24.95
C THR A 370 -21.49 -30.60 25.59
N SER A 371 -20.34 -30.51 24.91
CA SER A 371 -19.05 -30.98 25.46
C SER A 371 -18.18 -29.89 26.08
N LEU A 372 -18.42 -28.60 25.80
CA LEU A 372 -17.50 -27.50 26.14
C LEU A 372 -17.83 -26.78 27.46
N PHE A 373 -19.05 -26.89 27.97
CA PHE A 373 -19.43 -26.31 29.26
C PHE A 373 -20.05 -27.38 30.15
N GLY A 374 -19.19 -28.13 30.84
CA GLY A 374 -19.60 -29.09 31.86
C GLY A 374 -20.33 -28.42 33.03
N PHE A 375 -21.65 -28.29 32.91
CA PHE A 375 -22.55 -28.08 34.03
C PHE A 375 -23.75 -29.02 33.89
N PRO A 376 -24.10 -29.82 34.91
CA PRO A 376 -25.29 -30.65 34.88
C PRO A 376 -26.52 -29.75 35.07
N LEU A 377 -27.45 -29.81 34.11
CA LEU A 377 -28.81 -29.30 34.30
C LEU A 377 -29.49 -30.12 35.40
N SER A 378 -29.64 -29.57 36.60
CA SER A 378 -30.62 -30.07 37.56
C SER A 378 -32.00 -29.58 37.13
N MET A 379 -32.88 -30.52 36.79
CA MET A 379 -34.30 -30.26 36.63
C MET A 379 -34.95 -29.97 37.99
N SER A 380 -35.73 -28.88 38.04
CA SER A 380 -36.94 -28.77 38.86
C SER A 380 -37.95 -27.90 38.14
#